data_AF-A0A8X6QVS5-F1
#
_entry.id   AF-A0A8X6QVS5-F1
#
_cell.length_a   1.000
_cell.length_b   1.000
_cell.length_c   1.000
_cell.angle_alpha   90.00
_cell.angle_beta   90.00
_cell.angle_gamma   90.00
#
_symmetry.space_group_name_H-M   'P 1'
#
loop_
_entity.id
_entity.type
_entity.pdbx_description
1 polymer ?
#
loop_
_entity_poly.entity_id
_entity_poly.type
_entity_poly.pdbx_seq_one_letter_code
_entity_poly.pdbx_strand_id
1 'polypeptide(L)'
;MFNNRQQPKKKRKSRTAFTNHQIFELEKRFLYQKYLSPADRDEIAQSLGLTNAQVITWFQNRRAKLKRDMEELKKDVEHSKVTSSSKHIIENIHDLRLLKKSKDGKILCTMMP
;
A
#
# COMPACT_ATOMS: atom_id res chain seq x y z
N MET A 1 -38.95 3.02 -22.03
CA MET A 1 -38.05 2.73 -23.15
C MET A 1 -36.62 3.10 -22.74
N PHE A 2 -35.83 2.14 -22.25
CA PHE A 2 -34.40 2.36 -21.99
C PHE A 2 -33.63 1.50 -22.99
N ASN A 3 -33.02 2.18 -23.96
CA ASN A 3 -32.32 1.57 -25.07
C ASN A 3 -31.03 0.92 -24.55
N ASN A 4 -31.04 -0.41 -24.46
CA ASN A 4 -29.90 -1.24 -24.10
C ASN A 4 -28.86 -1.20 -25.24
N ARG A 5 -28.12 -0.09 -25.36
CA ARG A 5 -26.93 -0.02 -26.22
C ARG A 5 -25.88 -0.94 -25.61
N GLN A 6 -25.87 -2.19 -26.06
CA GLN A 6 -24.78 -3.13 -25.83
C GLN A 6 -23.50 -2.54 -26.42
N GLN A 7 -22.78 -1.78 -25.61
CA GLN A 7 -21.43 -1.36 -25.94
C GLN A 7 -20.59 -2.63 -26.10
N PRO A 8 -19.92 -2.85 -27.23
CA PRO A 8 -19.09 -4.03 -27.42
C PRO A 8 -18.07 -4.08 -26.29
N LYS A 9 -18.10 -5.17 -25.51
CA LYS A 9 -17.17 -5.42 -24.41
C LYS A 9 -15.75 -5.40 -24.98
N LYS A 10 -15.08 -4.25 -24.91
CA LYS A 10 -13.68 -4.10 -25.32
C LYS A 10 -12.88 -5.16 -24.56
N LYS A 11 -12.35 -6.15 -25.28
CA LYS A 11 -11.51 -7.21 -24.72
C LYS A 11 -10.43 -6.52 -23.89
N ARG A 12 -10.38 -6.82 -22.58
CA ARG A 12 -9.36 -6.29 -21.69
C ARG A 12 -8.00 -6.69 -22.26
N LYS A 13 -7.16 -5.71 -22.60
CA LYS A 13 -5.78 -5.98 -23.03
C LYS A 13 -5.11 -6.80 -21.92
N SER A 14 -4.47 -7.91 -22.33
CA SER A 14 -3.72 -8.77 -21.42
C SER A 14 -2.75 -7.91 -20.61
N ARG A 15 -2.63 -8.21 -19.32
CA ARG A 15 -1.69 -7.50 -18.45
C ARG A 15 -0.28 -7.78 -18.96
N THR A 16 0.39 -6.77 -19.45
CA THR A 16 1.82 -6.83 -19.78
C THR A 16 2.62 -6.59 -18.51
N ALA A 17 3.58 -7.47 -18.24
CA ALA A 17 4.57 -7.28 -17.18
C ALA A 17 5.75 -6.46 -17.74
N PHE A 18 6.24 -5.50 -16.96
CA PHE A 18 7.47 -4.77 -17.29
C PHE A 18 8.69 -5.61 -16.88
N THR A 19 9.79 -5.46 -17.59
CA THR A 19 11.06 -6.11 -17.22
C THR A 19 11.67 -5.43 -15.99
N ASN A 20 12.56 -6.13 -15.29
CA ASN A 20 13.27 -5.55 -14.14
C ASN A 20 14.05 -4.27 -14.50
N HIS A 21 14.64 -4.24 -15.71
CA HIS A 21 15.35 -3.06 -16.20
C HIS A 21 14.40 -1.87 -16.44
N GLN A 22 13.23 -2.11 -17.05
CA GLN A 22 12.21 -1.08 -17.26
C GLN A 22 11.70 -0.51 -15.94
N ILE A 23 11.44 -1.37 -14.97
CA ILE A 23 11.04 -0.99 -13.61
C ILE A 23 12.13 -0.11 -13.01
N PHE A 24 13.37 -0.59 -12.95
CA PHE A 24 14.49 0.14 -12.37
C PHE A 24 14.64 1.58 -12.91
N GLU A 25 14.63 1.79 -14.22
CA GLU A 25 14.76 3.14 -14.81
C GLU A 25 13.53 4.02 -14.51
N LEU A 26 12.31 3.45 -14.50
CA LEU A 26 11.09 4.17 -14.11
C LEU A 26 11.15 4.60 -12.63
N GLU A 27 11.55 3.72 -11.73
CA GLU A 27 11.78 4.02 -10.32
C GLU A 27 12.84 5.12 -10.16
N LYS A 28 13.98 4.98 -10.83
CA LYS A 28 15.09 5.93 -10.77
C LYS A 28 14.62 7.32 -11.19
N ARG A 29 13.94 7.46 -12.34
CA ARG A 29 13.39 8.77 -12.76
C ARG A 29 12.35 9.29 -11.76
N PHE A 30 11.50 8.41 -11.22
CA PHE A 30 10.48 8.80 -10.24
C PHE A 30 11.07 9.39 -8.96
N LEU A 31 12.27 8.98 -8.54
CA LEU A 31 12.96 9.57 -7.39
C LEU A 31 13.19 11.07 -7.58
N TYR A 32 13.69 11.47 -8.76
CA TYR A 32 13.95 12.86 -9.12
C TYR A 32 12.67 13.64 -9.42
N GLN A 33 11.73 13.03 -10.16
CA GLN A 33 10.57 13.73 -10.69
C GLN A 33 9.30 12.89 -10.56
N LYS A 34 8.36 13.34 -9.71
CA LYS A 34 7.10 12.62 -9.42
C LYS A 34 6.05 12.76 -10.53
N TYR A 35 6.19 13.78 -11.39
CA TYR A 35 5.30 14.11 -12.50
C TYR A 35 6.12 14.43 -13.74
N LEU A 36 5.88 13.71 -14.84
CA LEU A 36 6.63 13.91 -16.08
C LEU A 36 6.07 15.07 -16.91
N SER A 37 6.97 15.85 -17.53
CA SER A 37 6.63 16.71 -18.65
C SER A 37 6.33 15.86 -19.92
N PRO A 38 5.71 16.44 -20.96
CA PRO A 38 5.50 15.74 -22.23
C PRO A 38 6.82 15.25 -22.86
N ALA A 39 7.87 16.09 -22.84
CA ALA A 39 9.16 15.75 -23.43
C ALA A 39 9.84 14.59 -22.69
N ASP A 40 9.88 14.64 -21.35
CA ASP A 40 10.48 13.56 -20.55
C ASP A 40 9.75 12.23 -20.75
N ARG A 41 8.42 12.28 -20.95
CA ARG A 41 7.62 11.10 -21.21
C ARG A 41 8.04 10.45 -22.52
N ASP A 42 8.19 11.24 -23.57
CA ASP A 42 8.57 10.74 -24.88
C ASP A 42 9.99 10.14 -24.86
N GLU A 43 10.92 10.77 -24.14
CA GLU A 43 12.29 10.27 -23.94
C GLU A 43 12.30 8.89 -23.24
N ILE A 44 11.58 8.76 -22.12
CA ILE A 44 11.53 7.51 -21.34
C ILE A 44 10.82 6.41 -22.14
N ALA A 45 9.74 6.75 -22.84
CA ALA A 45 9.01 5.81 -23.68
C ALA A 45 9.91 5.21 -24.77
N GLN A 46 10.66 6.07 -25.47
CA GLN A 46 11.61 5.64 -26.50
C GLN A 46 12.75 4.80 -25.91
N SER A 47 13.36 5.25 -24.81
CA SER A 47 14.48 4.54 -24.17
C SER A 47 14.12 3.15 -23.66
N LEU A 48 12.88 2.94 -23.19
CA LEU A 48 12.44 1.68 -22.59
C LEU A 48 11.62 0.80 -23.53
N GLY A 49 11.36 1.26 -24.77
CA GLY A 49 10.49 0.57 -25.72
C GLY A 49 9.04 0.47 -25.24
N LEU A 50 8.57 1.47 -24.49
CA LEU A 50 7.22 1.53 -23.93
C LEU A 50 6.38 2.57 -24.66
N THR A 51 5.06 2.42 -24.61
CA THR A 51 4.17 3.48 -25.10
C THR A 51 4.03 4.61 -24.08
N ASN A 52 3.80 5.83 -24.56
CA ASN A 52 3.51 6.99 -23.70
C ASN A 52 2.37 6.71 -22.71
N ALA A 53 1.35 5.98 -23.14
CA ALA A 53 0.24 5.58 -22.27
C ALA A 53 0.70 4.68 -21.11
N GLN A 54 1.59 3.71 -21.36
CA GLN A 54 2.14 2.84 -20.32
C GLN A 54 2.96 3.62 -19.30
N VAL A 55 3.80 4.55 -19.76
CA VAL A 55 4.59 5.42 -18.87
C VAL A 55 3.67 6.29 -18.01
N ILE A 56 2.62 6.89 -18.58
CA ILE A 56 1.62 7.66 -17.82
C ILE A 56 0.96 6.82 -16.74
N THR A 57 0.43 5.65 -17.12
CA THR A 57 -0.26 4.74 -16.20
C THR A 57 0.68 4.26 -15.09
N TRP A 58 1.94 3.97 -15.42
CA TRP A 58 2.92 3.57 -14.42
C TRP A 58 3.18 4.70 -13.42
N PHE A 59 3.42 5.94 -13.88
CA PHE A 59 3.63 7.09 -12.98
C PHE A 59 2.42 7.41 -12.12
N GLN A 60 1.20 7.28 -12.66
CA GLN A 60 -0.04 7.41 -11.90
C GLN A 60 -0.13 6.35 -10.79
N ASN A 61 0.09 5.08 -11.14
CA ASN A 61 0.07 3.97 -10.19
C ASN A 61 1.15 4.14 -9.12
N ARG A 62 2.35 4.59 -9.50
CA ARG A 62 3.46 4.81 -8.57
C ARG A 62 3.16 5.90 -7.55
N ARG A 63 2.54 7.02 -7.98
CA ARG A 63 2.05 8.07 -7.05
C ARG A 63 0.93 7.57 -6.15
N ALA A 64 0.00 6.78 -6.68
CA ALA A 64 -1.07 6.18 -5.87
C ALA A 64 -0.51 5.23 -4.80
N LYS A 65 0.53 4.44 -5.13
CA LYS A 65 1.26 3.62 -4.16
C LYS A 65 1.94 4.49 -3.10
N LEU A 66 2.68 5.54 -3.50
CA LEU A 66 3.32 6.46 -2.57
C LEU A 66 2.33 7.05 -1.56
N LYS A 67 1.15 7.49 -2.04
CA LYS A 67 0.10 8.02 -1.17
C LYS A 67 -0.40 6.98 -0.17
N ARG A 68 -0.59 5.72 -0.59
CA ARG A 68 -1.00 4.63 0.29
C ARG A 68 0.07 4.32 1.33
N ASP A 69 1.32 4.17 0.91
CA ASP A 69 2.45 3.90 1.82
C ASP A 69 2.59 5.00 2.89
N MET A 70 2.35 6.27 2.52
CA MET A 70 2.38 7.40 3.46
C MET A 70 1.19 7.41 4.44
N GLU A 71 0.01 6.99 4.01
CA GLU A 71 -1.18 6.93 4.87
C GLU A 71 -1.08 5.77 5.88
N GLU A 72 -0.53 4.64 5.46
CA GLU A 72 -0.25 3.50 6.34
C GLU A 72 0.77 3.87 7.42
N LEU A 73 1.87 4.53 7.03
CA LEU A 73 2.88 5.00 7.97
C LEU A 73 2.31 5.98 9.01
N LYS A 74 1.38 6.87 8.61
CA LYS A 74 0.69 7.77 9.55
C LYS A 74 -0.14 6.98 10.57
N LYS A 75 -0.87 5.96 10.13
CA LYS A 75 -1.68 5.12 11.02
C LYS A 75 -0.82 4.38 12.02
N ASP A 76 0.32 3.84 11.62
CA ASP A 76 1.22 3.13 12.53
C ASP A 76 1.82 4.06 13.59
N VAL A 77 2.13 5.29 13.20
CA VAL A 77 2.57 6.35 14.13
C VAL A 77 1.46 6.71 15.12
N GLU A 78 0.20 6.83 14.69
CA GLU A 78 -0.93 7.08 15.61
C GLU A 78 -1.19 5.91 16.56
N HIS A 79 -1.16 4.66 16.10
CA HIS A 79 -1.29 3.49 16.97
C HIS A 79 -0.13 3.38 17.98
N SER A 80 1.06 3.85 17.60
CA SER A 80 2.22 3.93 18.51
C SER A 80 2.03 5.00 19.60
N LYS A 81 1.28 6.08 19.34
CA LYS A 81 0.96 7.11 20.36
C LYS A 81 -0.06 6.59 21.37
N VAL A 82 -1.08 5.86 20.90
CA VAL A 82 -2.10 5.26 21.78
C VAL A 82 -1.49 4.18 22.67
N THR A 83 -0.60 3.34 22.15
CA THR A 83 0.11 2.34 22.97
C THR A 83 1.08 2.97 23.99
N SER A 84 1.64 4.16 23.72
CA SER A 84 2.43 4.90 24.70
C SER A 84 1.58 5.45 25.86
N SER A 85 0.34 5.88 25.61
CA SER A 85 -0.61 6.24 26.68
C SER A 85 -1.14 5.00 27.42
N SER A 86 -1.29 3.86 26.75
CA SER A 86 -1.66 2.59 27.40
C SER A 86 -0.55 2.03 28.30
N LYS A 87 0.74 2.29 28.02
CA LYS A 87 1.85 1.91 28.92
C LYS A 87 1.74 2.59 30.28
N HIS A 88 1.34 3.88 30.31
CA HIS A 88 1.18 4.63 31.56
C HIS A 88 -0.01 4.12 32.41
N ILE A 89 -1.05 3.55 31.78
CA ILE A 89 -2.16 2.89 32.48
C ILE A 89 -1.73 1.54 33.09
N ILE A 90 -0.90 0.77 32.37
CA ILE A 90 -0.44 -0.56 32.82
C ILE A 90 0.58 -0.47 33.96
N GLU A 91 1.45 0.55 33.96
CA GLU A 91 2.46 0.74 35.02
C GLU A 91 1.80 0.99 36.39
N ASN A 92 0.65 1.69 36.42
CA ASN A 92 -0.13 1.91 37.64
C ASN A 92 -0.97 0.68 38.10
N ILE A 93 -1.10 -0.36 37.27
CA ILE A 93 -1.85 -1.59 37.65
C ILE A 93 -0.97 -2.58 38.42
N HIS A 94 0.36 -2.42 38.39
CA HIS A 94 1.28 -3.36 39.02
C HIS A 94 1.29 -3.28 40.56
N ASP A 95 0.80 -2.17 41.15
CA ASP A 95 0.68 -2.00 42.61
C ASP A 95 -0.62 -2.58 43.22
N LEU A 96 -1.61 -2.98 42.40
CA LEU A 96 -2.93 -3.40 42.92
C LEU A 96 -3.23 -4.90 42.79
N ARG A 97 -2.25 -5.74 42.47
CA ARG A 97 -2.45 -7.20 42.36
C ARG A 97 -1.44 -8.02 43.14
N LEU A 98 -1.29 -7.67 44.41
CA LEU A 98 -0.70 -8.54 45.42
C LEU A 98 -1.82 -9.14 46.28
N LEU A 99 -2.51 -10.18 45.80
CA LEU A 99 -2.93 -11.31 46.64
C LEU A 99 -3.62 -12.43 45.83
N LYS A 100 -3.19 -13.65 46.17
CA LYS A 100 -3.87 -14.95 46.06
C LYS A 100 -3.64 -15.81 44.80
N LYS A 101 -2.65 -16.69 44.98
CA LYS A 101 -2.31 -17.93 44.27
C LYS A 101 -3.43 -18.98 44.39
N SER A 102 -3.81 -19.65 43.30
CA SER A 102 -4.23 -21.07 43.25
C SER A 102 -4.29 -21.52 41.78
N LYS A 103 -3.37 -22.39 41.32
CA LYS A 103 -3.59 -23.83 41.03
C LYS A 103 -4.85 -24.10 40.21
N ASP A 104 -4.71 -24.12 38.89
CA ASP A 104 -4.84 -25.34 38.08
C ASP A 104 -4.72 -24.98 36.59
N GLY A 105 -3.61 -25.40 35.98
CA GLY A 105 -3.33 -25.17 34.58
C GLY A 105 -4.19 -26.07 33.69
N LYS A 106 -5.12 -25.47 32.95
CA LYS A 106 -5.73 -26.06 31.75
C LYS A 106 -5.96 -24.95 30.72
N ILE A 107 -5.17 -24.94 29.66
CA ILE A 107 -5.43 -24.16 28.45
C ILE A 107 -6.33 -25.01 27.57
N LEU A 108 -7.61 -24.62 27.45
CA LEU A 108 -8.51 -25.20 26.46
C LEU A 108 -8.54 -24.27 25.25
N CYS A 109 -7.90 -24.70 24.16
CA CYS A 109 -8.05 -24.08 22.86
C CYS A 109 -9.36 -24.60 22.24
N THR A 110 -10.42 -23.80 22.28
CA THR A 110 -11.63 -24.03 21.48
C THR A 110 -11.66 -23.06 20.32
N MET A 111 -11.65 -23.64 19.12
CA MET A 111 -11.89 -22.96 17.86
C MET A 111 -13.34 -22.48 17.70
N MET A 112 -13.48 -21.49 16.82
CA MET A 112 -14.62 -21.16 15.92
C MET A 112 -15.63 -20.10 16.39
N PRO A 113 -16.25 -19.36 15.43
CA PRO A 113 -16.32 -19.59 13.98
C PRO A 113 -15.56 -18.62 13.07
#